data_AF-A0A0C2BTC5-F1
#
_entry.id   AF-A0A0C2BTC5-F1
#
_cell.length_a   1.000
_cell.length_b   1.000
_cell.length_c   1.000
_cell.angle_alpha   90.00
_cell.angle_beta   90.00
_cell.angle_gamma   90.00
#
_symmetry.space_group_name_H-M   'P 1'
#
loop_
_entity.id
_entity.type
_entity.pdbx_description
1 polymer ?
#
loop_
_entity_poly.entity_id
_entity_poly.type
_entity_poly.pdbx_seq_one_letter_code
_entity_poly.pdbx_strand_id
1 'polypeptide(L)'
;MKFRFEHRNWIEYRALPGLVEVDYHFAPHDSFGAFHENVRHGRERTLAALANAQRAGARYVLFTHGRSTSGPGRTSMRSVVRGVMRSKEATPFIVRADCIQHPFVFLAAIHPLPPSNGDTHES
;
A
#
# COMPACT_ATOMS: atom_id res chain seq x y z
N MET A 1 7.69 13.99 8.89
CA MET A 1 6.22 13.81 8.86
C MET A 1 5.90 12.32 9.11
N LYS A 2 5.01 11.98 10.04
CA LYS A 2 4.75 10.60 10.52
C LYS A 2 3.35 10.14 10.07
N PHE A 3 3.17 8.84 9.81
CA PHE A 3 1.84 8.24 9.59
C PHE A 3 0.98 8.33 10.85
N ARG A 4 -0.35 8.32 10.67
CA ARG A 4 -1.28 8.13 11.78
C ARG A 4 -1.20 6.66 12.21
N PHE A 5 -0.94 6.42 13.48
CA PHE A 5 -0.99 5.09 14.07
C PHE A 5 -2.37 4.88 14.68
N GLU A 6 -3.06 3.81 14.28
CA GLU A 6 -4.38 3.48 14.80
C GLU A 6 -4.42 2.03 15.31
N HIS A 7 -5.30 1.77 16.28
CA HIS A 7 -5.57 0.46 16.88
C HIS A 7 -7.03 -0.01 16.70
N ARG A 8 -7.81 0.72 15.88
CA ARG A 8 -9.23 0.42 15.64
C ARG A 8 -9.40 -0.86 14.82
N ASN A 9 -10.63 -1.36 14.75
CA ASN A 9 -10.96 -2.51 13.93
C ASN A 9 -10.68 -2.21 12.44
N TRP A 10 -9.52 -2.63 11.95
CA TRP A 10 -9.09 -2.34 10.59
C TRP A 10 -10.03 -2.90 9.51
N ILE A 11 -10.88 -3.88 9.85
CA ILE A 11 -11.90 -4.43 8.96
C ILE A 11 -12.83 -3.32 8.48
N GLU A 12 -13.09 -2.29 9.30
CA GLU A 12 -13.92 -1.14 8.92
C GLU A 12 -13.36 -0.39 7.71
N TYR A 13 -12.03 -0.41 7.49
CA TYR A 13 -11.43 0.23 6.32
C TYR A 13 -11.89 -0.43 5.02
N ARG A 14 -12.29 -1.72 5.03
CA ARG A 14 -12.80 -2.42 3.83
C ARG A 14 -14.12 -1.83 3.31
N ALA A 15 -14.85 -1.09 4.14
CA ALA A 15 -16.07 -0.40 3.75
C ALA A 15 -15.81 0.99 3.12
N LEU A 16 -14.55 1.44 3.01
CA LEU A 16 -14.24 2.74 2.43
C LEU A 16 -14.56 2.76 0.92
N PRO A 17 -15.24 3.79 0.42
CA PRO A 17 -15.56 3.92 -1.00
C PRO A 17 -14.30 4.13 -1.84
N GLY A 18 -14.21 3.45 -2.97
CA GLY A 18 -13.05 3.54 -3.87
C GLY A 18 -11.78 2.93 -3.28
N LEU A 19 -11.92 1.91 -2.43
CA LEU A 19 -10.81 1.13 -1.88
C LEU A 19 -10.35 0.03 -2.84
N VAL A 20 -9.04 -0.14 -2.95
CA VAL A 20 -8.40 -1.34 -3.52
C VAL A 20 -7.69 -2.10 -2.42
N GLU A 21 -7.94 -3.40 -2.29
CA GLU A 21 -7.24 -4.26 -1.32
C GLU A 21 -6.12 -5.05 -2.01
N VAL A 22 -4.95 -5.10 -1.37
CA VAL A 22 -3.77 -5.85 -1.83
C VAL A 22 -3.32 -6.77 -0.72
N ASP A 23 -3.48 -8.08 -0.96
CA ASP A 23 -3.15 -9.12 0.01
C ASP A 23 -1.73 -9.67 -0.17
N TYR A 24 -0.94 -9.59 0.90
CA TYR A 24 0.42 -10.12 1.01
C TYR A 24 0.53 -11.38 1.86
N HIS A 25 -0.57 -12.08 2.16
CA HIS A 25 -0.51 -13.47 2.61
C HIS A 25 -0.01 -14.34 1.46
N PHE A 26 1.31 -14.42 1.31
CA PHE A 26 1.94 -15.38 0.40
C PHE A 26 1.56 -16.78 0.87
N ALA A 27 1.03 -17.59 -0.04
CA ALA A 27 0.90 -19.00 0.22
C ALA A 27 2.32 -19.62 0.23
N PRO A 28 2.55 -20.78 0.89
CA PRO A 28 3.88 -21.37 1.02
C PRO A 28 4.61 -21.62 -0.32
N HIS A 29 3.87 -21.63 -1.43
CA HIS A 29 4.34 -21.82 -2.81
C HIS A 29 4.75 -20.52 -3.52
N ASP A 30 4.49 -19.34 -2.95
CA ASP A 30 4.83 -18.05 -3.56
C ASP A 30 6.21 -17.52 -3.11
N SER A 31 7.02 -18.36 -2.48
CA SER A 31 8.39 -17.99 -2.11
C SER A 31 9.26 -18.04 -3.36
N PHE A 32 9.73 -16.88 -3.85
CA PHE A 32 10.63 -16.74 -5.00
C PHE A 32 12.07 -17.26 -4.73
N GLY A 33 12.24 -18.23 -3.84
CA GLY A 33 13.55 -18.80 -3.50
C GLY A 33 14.40 -17.88 -2.61
N ALA A 34 14.86 -16.74 -3.11
CA ALA A 34 15.80 -15.85 -2.42
C ALA A 34 15.11 -14.74 -1.63
N PHE A 35 15.57 -14.52 -0.39
CA PHE A 35 15.07 -13.48 0.51
C PHE A 35 15.07 -12.07 -0.12
N HIS A 36 16.12 -11.71 -0.84
CA HIS A 36 16.25 -10.42 -1.51
C HIS A 36 15.25 -10.25 -2.67
N GLU A 37 14.93 -11.34 -3.36
CA GLU A 37 13.95 -11.33 -4.46
C GLU A 37 12.55 -11.12 -3.91
N ASN A 38 12.20 -11.78 -2.80
CA ASN A 38 10.93 -11.55 -2.11
C ASN A 38 10.77 -10.09 -1.65
N VAL A 39 11.83 -9.46 -1.15
CA VAL A 39 11.82 -8.04 -0.73
C VAL A 39 11.68 -7.12 -1.94
N ARG A 40 12.46 -7.35 -3.00
CA ARG A 40 12.40 -6.58 -4.24
C ARG A 40 11.01 -6.67 -4.88
N HIS A 41 10.48 -7.88 -5.00
CA HIS A 41 9.17 -8.14 -5.58
C HIS A 41 8.05 -7.49 -4.75
N GLY A 42 8.12 -7.59 -3.41
CA GLY A 42 7.17 -6.91 -2.53
C GLY A 42 7.19 -5.39 -2.68
N ARG A 43 8.38 -4.81 -2.85
CA ARG A 43 8.57 -3.37 -3.09
C ARG A 43 7.97 -2.94 -4.43
N GLU A 44 8.32 -3.63 -5.51
CA GLU A 44 7.82 -3.37 -6.86
C GLU A 44 6.29 -3.53 -6.91
N ARG A 45 5.75 -4.60 -6.33
CA ARG A 45 4.30 -4.84 -6.21
C ARG A 45 3.59 -3.73 -5.43
N THR A 46 4.18 -3.26 -4.33
CA THR A 46 3.58 -2.15 -3.54
C THR A 46 3.53 -0.86 -4.37
N LEU A 47 4.62 -0.50 -5.05
CA LEU A 47 4.66 0.71 -5.88
C LEU A 47 3.71 0.62 -7.07
N ALA A 48 3.67 -0.52 -7.76
CA ALA A 48 2.75 -0.76 -8.86
C ALA A 48 1.29 -0.66 -8.40
N ALA A 49 0.95 -1.21 -7.24
CA ALA A 49 -0.39 -1.09 -6.67
C ALA A 49 -0.79 0.37 -6.42
N LEU A 50 0.11 1.18 -5.86
CA LEU A 50 -0.15 2.61 -5.63
C LEU A 50 -0.36 3.38 -6.94
N ALA A 51 0.51 3.16 -7.93
CA ALA A 51 0.40 3.80 -9.23
C ALA A 51 -0.88 3.39 -9.98
N ASN A 52 -1.23 2.10 -9.96
CA ASN A 52 -2.44 1.58 -10.58
C ASN A 52 -3.69 2.12 -9.88
N ALA A 53 -3.69 2.19 -8.55
CA ALA A 53 -4.80 2.76 -7.78
C ALA A 53 -5.02 4.23 -8.12
N GLN A 54 -3.94 5.02 -8.20
CA GLN A 54 -4.03 6.41 -8.65
C GLN A 54 -4.61 6.51 -10.07
N ARG A 55 -4.10 5.73 -11.03
CA ARG A 55 -4.60 5.68 -12.42
C ARG A 55 -6.07 5.28 -12.52
N ALA A 56 -6.52 4.39 -11.65
CA ALA A 56 -7.91 3.95 -11.58
C ALA A 56 -8.84 4.95 -10.84
N GLY A 57 -8.30 6.06 -10.32
CA GLY A 57 -9.07 7.02 -9.53
C GLY A 57 -9.48 6.48 -8.15
N ALA A 58 -8.83 5.43 -7.66
CA ALA A 58 -9.07 4.90 -6.32
C ALA A 58 -8.65 5.92 -5.25
N ARG A 59 -9.40 5.97 -4.16
CA ARG A 59 -9.13 6.88 -3.04
C ARG A 59 -8.18 6.26 -2.02
N TYR A 60 -8.20 4.93 -1.92
CA TYR A 60 -7.47 4.21 -0.89
C TYR A 60 -6.89 2.90 -1.40
N VAL A 61 -5.74 2.50 -0.87
CA VAL A 61 -5.21 1.13 -0.99
C VAL A 61 -5.00 0.54 0.39
N LEU A 62 -5.60 -0.61 0.67
CA LEU A 62 -5.40 -1.37 1.90
C LEU A 62 -4.42 -2.52 1.63
N PHE A 63 -3.23 -2.43 2.21
CA PHE A 63 -2.25 -3.51 2.18
C PHE A 63 -2.44 -4.41 3.40
N THR A 64 -2.93 -5.62 3.19
CA THR A 64 -3.00 -6.63 4.25
C THR A 64 -1.71 -7.42 4.28
N HIS A 65 -1.05 -7.42 5.43
CA HIS A 65 0.11 -8.26 5.69
C HIS A 65 -0.18 -9.00 6.98
N GLY A 66 -0.26 -10.33 6.94
CA GLY A 66 -0.57 -11.11 8.12
C GLY A 66 0.30 -10.79 9.34
N ARG A 67 -0.03 -11.41 10.48
CA ARG A 67 0.86 -11.39 11.64
C ARG A 67 2.21 -11.95 11.18
N SER A 68 3.27 -11.18 11.35
CA SER A 68 4.63 -11.54 10.93
C SER A 68 4.98 -12.96 11.41
N THR A 69 4.93 -13.95 10.51
CA THR A 69 5.42 -15.32 10.78
C THR A 69 6.91 -15.46 10.47
N SER A 70 7.55 -14.39 10.01
CA SER A 70 8.99 -14.31 9.78
C SER A 70 9.71 -14.32 11.13
N GLY A 71 10.39 -15.43 11.44
CA GLY A 71 11.27 -15.54 12.61
C GLY A 71 12.43 -14.52 12.63
N PRO A 72 13.22 -14.49 13.72
CA PRO A 72 14.32 -13.54 13.89
C PRO A 72 15.25 -13.51 12.67
N GLY A 73 15.58 -12.32 12.17
CA GLY A 73 16.53 -12.13 11.06
C GLY A 73 15.94 -12.01 9.66
N ARG A 74 14.61 -12.10 9.47
CA ARG A 74 13.96 -11.92 8.15
C ARG A 74 13.14 -10.63 8.08
N THR A 75 13.38 -9.78 7.08
CA THR A 75 12.52 -8.64 6.72
C THR A 75 11.14 -9.15 6.33
N SER A 76 10.13 -8.74 7.10
CA SER A 76 8.73 -9.06 6.83
C SER A 76 8.12 -8.16 5.77
N MET A 77 7.05 -8.61 5.12
CA MET A 77 6.33 -7.76 4.16
C MET A 77 5.78 -6.48 4.83
N ARG A 78 5.47 -6.54 6.13
CA ARG A 78 5.21 -5.35 6.95
C ARG A 78 6.35 -4.32 6.87
N SER A 79 7.60 -4.75 6.98
CA SER A 79 8.76 -3.88 6.89
C SER A 79 8.97 -3.34 5.47
N VAL A 80 8.70 -4.15 4.45
CA VAL A 80 8.79 -3.74 3.03
C VAL A 80 7.74 -2.65 2.73
N VAL A 81 6.46 -2.92 3.00
CA VAL A 81 5.36 -1.95 2.78
C VAL A 81 5.61 -0.66 3.55
N ARG A 82 6.00 -0.76 4.83
CA ARG A 82 6.38 0.41 5.63
C ARG A 82 7.53 1.20 5.01
N GLY A 83 8.54 0.50 4.47
CA GLY A 83 9.67 1.11 3.78
C GLY A 83 9.22 1.87 2.53
N VAL A 84 8.37 1.25 1.71
CA VAL A 84 7.81 1.85 0.49
C VAL A 84 6.99 3.09 0.82
N MET A 85 6.04 3.02 1.75
CA MET A 85 5.18 4.17 2.06
C MET A 85 6.00 5.37 2.61
N ARG A 86 7.14 5.11 3.26
CA ARG A 86 8.07 6.16 3.72
C ARG A 86 9.05 6.64 2.65
N SER A 87 9.20 5.90 1.54
CA SER A 87 10.16 6.21 0.47
C SER A 87 9.71 7.41 -0.36
N LYS A 88 10.67 8.15 -0.93
CA LYS A 88 10.38 9.26 -1.85
C LYS A 88 9.58 8.82 -3.08
N GLU A 89 9.75 7.58 -3.52
CA GLU A 89 9.04 6.99 -4.67
C GLU A 89 7.54 6.85 -4.45
N ALA A 90 7.07 6.68 -3.21
CA ALA A 90 5.64 6.64 -2.93
C ALA A 90 4.99 8.04 -2.89
N THR A 91 5.78 9.11 -2.71
CA THR A 91 5.27 10.50 -2.59
C THR A 91 4.28 10.92 -3.67
N PRO A 92 4.55 10.71 -4.97
CA PRO A 92 3.61 11.15 -6.01
C PRO A 92 2.26 10.43 -5.97
N PHE A 93 2.19 9.26 -5.32
CA PHE A 93 1.01 8.42 -5.32
C PHE A 93 0.16 8.56 -4.05
N ILE A 94 0.75 8.99 -2.92
CA ILE A 94 0.06 8.94 -1.61
C ILE A 94 0.05 10.28 -0.89
N VAL A 95 -1.08 10.55 -0.22
CA VAL A 95 -1.20 11.63 0.76
C VAL A 95 -0.70 11.12 2.11
N ARG A 96 0.60 11.32 2.40
CA ARG A 96 1.24 10.74 3.60
C ARG A 96 0.56 11.10 4.92
N ALA A 97 -0.03 12.28 5.03
CA ALA A 97 -0.73 12.74 6.24
C ALA A 97 -1.96 11.89 6.56
N ASP A 98 -2.60 11.33 5.54
CA ASP A 98 -3.85 10.56 5.63
C ASP A 98 -3.62 9.05 5.54
N CYS A 99 -2.36 8.62 5.42
CA CYS A 99 -2.01 7.22 5.48
C CYS A 99 -2.00 6.71 6.93
N ILE A 100 -2.58 5.52 7.13
CA ILE A 100 -2.69 4.86 8.44
C ILE A 100 -1.78 3.64 8.49
N GLN A 101 -1.04 3.53 9.59
CA GLN A 101 -0.28 2.34 9.95
C GLN A 101 -1.01 1.61 11.07
N HIS A 102 -1.45 0.38 10.80
CA HIS A 102 -2.05 -0.54 11.77
C HIS A 102 -1.11 -1.75 12.01
N PRO A 103 -1.21 -2.48 13.14
CA PRO A 103 -0.40 -3.68 13.36
C PRO A 103 -0.55 -4.78 12.30
N PHE A 104 -1.68 -4.84 11.60
CA PHE A 104 -2.01 -5.88 10.61
C PHE A 104 -2.18 -5.36 9.17
N VAL A 105 -2.29 -4.05 8.99
CA VAL A 105 -2.53 -3.45 7.68
C VAL A 105 -1.85 -2.10 7.54
N PHE A 106 -1.68 -1.66 6.31
CA PHE A 106 -1.43 -0.26 5.99
C PHE A 106 -2.53 0.26 5.07
N LEU A 107 -3.09 1.41 5.40
CA LEU A 107 -4.03 2.12 4.53
C LEU A 107 -3.28 3.30 3.90
N ALA A 108 -3.11 3.27 2.59
CA ALA A 108 -2.59 4.38 1.80
C ALA A 108 -3.76 5.24 1.31
N ALA A 109 -3.77 6.53 1.66
CA ALA A 109 -4.61 7.52 0.99
C ALA A 109 -3.94 7.91 -0.32
N ILE A 110 -4.66 7.84 -1.43
CA ILE A 110 -4.12 8.04 -2.78
C ILE A 110 -4.29 9.49 -3.21
N HIS A 111 -3.23 10.04 -3.81
CA HIS A 111 -3.32 11.34 -4.47
C HIS A 111 -4.22 11.21 -5.71
N PRO A 112 -5.28 12.02 -5.85
CA PRO A 112 -6.01 12.07 -7.10
C PRO A 112 -5.08 12.48 -8.23
N LEU A 113 -5.23 11.88 -9.40
CA LEU A 113 -4.62 12.43 -10.60
C LEU A 113 -5.15 13.86 -10.79
N PRO A 114 -4.29 14.84 -11.06
CA PRO A 114 -4.79 16.13 -11.52
C PRO A 114 -5.64 15.88 -12.77
N PRO A 115 -6.76 16.60 -12.94
CA PRO A 115 -7.53 16.52 -14.16
C PRO A 115 -6.56 16.80 -15.32
N SER A 116 -6.50 15.88 -16.29
CA SER A 116 -5.78 16.15 -17.52
C SER A 116 -6.36 17.44 -18.11
N ASN A 117 -5.50 18.41 -18.46
CA ASN A 117 -5.87 19.68 -19.09
C ASN A 117 -6.49 19.46 -20.49
N GLY A 118 -7.64 18.80 -20.55
CA GLY A 118 -8.34 18.37 -21.76
C GLY A 118 -9.84 18.18 -21.57
N ASP A 119 -10.36 18.19 -20.35
CA ASP A 119 -11.81 18.16 -20.11
C ASP A 119 -12.40 19.58 -20.11
N THR A 120 -12.19 20.32 -21.21
CA THR A 120 -13.06 21.43 -21.56
C THR A 120 -14.23 20.84 -22.36
N HIS A 121 -15.19 20.24 -21.65
CA HIS A 121 -16.51 20.02 -22.23
C HIS A 121 -17.28 21.34 -22.13
N GLU A 122 -17.03 22.23 -23.10
CA GLU A 122 -18.08 23.14 -23.57
C GLU A 122 -19.04 22.32 -24.43
N SER A 123 -20.29 22.19 -23.98
CA SER A 123 -21.55 22.36 -24.73
C SER A 123 -22.71 21.80 -23.93
#